data_AF-A0A6P1BXV9-F1
#
_entry.id   AF-A0A6P1BXV9-F1
#
_cell.length_a   1.000
_cell.length_b   1.000
_cell.length_c   1.000
_cell.angle_alpha   90.00
_cell.angle_beta   90.00
_cell.angle_gamma   90.00
#
_symmetry.space_group_name_H-M   'P 1'
#
loop_
_entity.id
_entity.type
_entity.pdbx_description
1 polymer ?
#
loop_
_entity_poly.entity_id
_entity_poly.type
_entity_poly.pdbx_seq_one_letter_code
_entity_poly.pdbx_strand_id
1 'polypeptide(L)'
;VRTHLNVALGEAEENSDQAMLDFGEDHFAESMERAVAVTRLADVMEKEVEARGGAELLHDVEMGVQRCLISMARAGIAVDTDIFEGLRSEFDERVTRAQEAAWEAAGEKINLSSPKQLQGVLFDKLDMPKTRRTKS
;
A
#
# COMPACT_ATOMS: atom_id res chain seq x y z
N VAL A 1 -1.10 -15.00 24.25
CA VAL A 1 -0.43 -15.83 23.23
C VAL A 1 -1.47 -16.70 22.53
N ARG A 2 -1.83 -16.39 21.28
CA ARG A 2 -2.69 -17.27 20.46
C ARG A 2 -1.81 -18.39 19.90
N THR A 3 -2.08 -19.62 20.31
CA THR A 3 -1.34 -20.80 19.84
C THR A 3 -2.02 -21.38 18.61
N HIS A 4 -1.30 -21.51 17.50
CA HIS A 4 -1.77 -22.19 16.29
C HIS A 4 -0.73 -23.26 15.90
N LEU A 5 -1.19 -24.48 15.59
CA LEU A 5 -0.31 -25.62 15.25
C LEU A 5 0.79 -25.91 16.31
N ASN A 6 0.48 -25.70 17.59
CA ASN A 6 1.41 -25.83 18.73
C ASN A 6 2.68 -24.96 18.59
N VAL A 7 2.59 -23.81 17.91
CA VAL A 7 3.62 -22.76 17.93
C VAL A 7 3.03 -21.50 18.55
N ALA A 8 3.75 -20.96 19.54
CA ALA A 8 3.53 -19.61 20.04
C ALA A 8 4.42 -18.69 19.21
N LEU A 9 3.83 -17.76 18.47
CA LEU A 9 4.59 -16.67 17.85
C LEU A 9 4.59 -15.50 18.83
N GLY A 10 5.77 -14.94 19.12
CA GLY A 10 5.88 -13.65 19.81
C GLY A 10 5.10 -12.56 19.06
N GLU A 11 4.48 -11.64 19.79
CA GLU A 11 3.93 -10.43 19.18
C GLU A 11 5.14 -9.63 18.66
N ALA A 12 5.21 -9.40 17.35
CA ALA A 12 6.25 -8.55 16.80
C ALA A 12 6.03 -7.14 17.36
N GLU A 13 6.97 -6.65 18.17
CA GLU A 13 6.98 -5.24 18.53
C GLU A 13 7.16 -4.44 17.23
N GLU A 14 6.16 -3.63 16.87
CA GLU A 14 6.27 -2.63 15.80
C GLU A 14 7.23 -1.52 16.27
N ASN A 15 8.53 -1.81 16.30
CA ASN A 15 9.53 -0.76 16.32
C ASN A 15 9.71 -0.24 14.90
N SER A 16 8.88 0.74 14.58
CA SER A 16 9.16 1.79 13.62
C SER A 16 10.44 2.50 14.06
N ASP A 17 11.60 2.03 13.60
CA ASP A 17 12.62 2.95 13.12
C ASP A 17 13.60 2.28 12.15
N GLN A 18 13.93 3.08 11.16
CA GLN A 18 14.59 2.77 9.92
C GLN A 18 16.08 2.43 10.12
N ALA A 19 16.52 1.32 9.51
CA ALA A 19 17.90 1.08 9.05
C ALA A 19 19.04 0.97 10.09
N MET A 20 18.86 0.17 11.15
CA MET A 20 20.00 -0.43 11.84
C MET A 20 19.94 -1.94 11.66
N LEU A 21 20.91 -2.52 10.96
CA LEU A 21 21.17 -3.96 10.94
C LEU A 21 21.64 -4.35 12.35
N ASP A 22 20.68 -4.47 13.26
CA ASP A 22 20.91 -5.04 14.59
C ASP A 22 20.91 -6.56 14.43
N PHE A 23 22.10 -7.17 14.41
CA PHE A 23 22.26 -8.62 14.44
C PHE A 23 22.23 -9.12 15.89
N GLY A 24 21.25 -8.68 16.68
CA GLY A 24 21.02 -9.13 18.05
C GLY A 24 20.53 -10.58 18.08
N GLU A 25 20.90 -11.33 19.12
CA GLU A 25 20.50 -12.73 19.36
C GLU A 25 18.98 -12.95 19.29
N ASP A 26 18.18 -11.91 19.57
CA ASP A 26 16.71 -11.93 19.54
C ASP A 26 16.11 -12.08 18.14
N HIS A 27 16.74 -11.51 17.10
CA HIS A 27 16.26 -11.68 15.72
C HIS A 27 16.49 -13.11 15.20
N PHE A 28 17.53 -13.79 15.68
CA PHE A 28 17.76 -15.19 15.34
C PHE A 28 16.69 -16.08 15.98
N ALA A 29 16.35 -15.85 17.24
CA ALA A 29 15.30 -16.60 17.93
C ALA A 29 13.93 -16.42 17.23
N GLU A 30 13.52 -15.18 16.95
CA GLU A 30 12.26 -14.88 16.25
C GLU A 30 12.23 -15.46 14.82
N SER A 31 13.34 -15.34 14.08
CA SER A 31 13.45 -15.92 12.73
C SER A 31 13.37 -17.44 12.76
N MET A 32 13.96 -18.08 13.77
CA MET A 32 13.88 -19.53 13.98
C MET A 32 12.45 -19.96 14.35
N GLU A 33 11.76 -19.23 15.22
CA GLU A 33 10.34 -19.47 15.53
C GLU A 33 9.46 -19.36 14.27
N ARG A 34 9.66 -18.32 13.46
CA ARG A 34 8.96 -18.15 12.19
C ARG A 34 9.28 -19.27 11.19
N ALA A 35 10.54 -19.67 11.06
CA ALA A 35 10.94 -20.75 10.15
C ALA A 35 10.27 -22.08 10.53
N VAL A 36 10.22 -22.40 11.83
CA VAL A 36 9.51 -23.58 12.35
C VAL A 36 8.00 -23.46 12.09
N ALA A 37 7.41 -22.30 12.34
CA ALA A 37 5.98 -22.07 12.10
C ALA A 37 5.59 -22.23 10.64
N VAL A 38 6.34 -21.62 9.72
CA VAL A 38 6.11 -21.69 8.27
C VAL A 38 6.26 -23.12 7.77
N THR A 39 7.26 -23.85 8.24
CA THR A 39 7.47 -25.25 7.84
C THR A 39 6.27 -26.12 8.26
N ARG A 40 5.81 -26.00 9.52
CA ARG A 40 4.62 -26.72 9.99
C ARG A 40 3.35 -26.33 9.26
N LEU A 41 3.21 -25.04 8.93
CA LEU A 41 2.06 -24.54 8.19
C LEU A 41 2.06 -25.07 6.75
N ALA A 42 3.22 -25.13 6.10
CA ALA A 42 3.38 -25.65 4.75
C ALA A 42 2.85 -27.09 4.64
N ASP A 43 3.20 -27.99 5.57
CA ASP A 43 2.71 -29.37 5.61
C ASP A 43 1.17 -29.48 5.66
N VAL A 44 0.51 -28.55 6.36
CA VAL A 44 -0.95 -28.51 6.46
C VAL A 44 -1.55 -27.92 5.20
N MET A 45 -0.98 -26.83 4.68
CA MET A 45 -1.45 -26.15 3.48
C MET A 45 -1.29 -27.00 2.23
N GLU A 46 -0.22 -27.79 2.11
CA GLU A 46 0.01 -28.69 0.98
C GLU A 46 -1.13 -29.71 0.86
N LYS A 47 -1.54 -30.30 1.99
CA LYS A 47 -2.70 -31.23 2.05
C LYS A 47 -4.01 -30.55 1.69
N GLU A 48 -4.24 -29.33 2.17
CA GLU A 48 -5.45 -28.56 1.84
C GLU A 48 -5.51 -28.18 0.36
N VAL A 49 -4.37 -27.84 -0.24
CA VAL A 49 -4.26 -27.53 -1.67
C VAL A 49 -4.48 -28.79 -2.50
N GLU A 50 -3.88 -29.92 -2.12
CA GLU A 50 -4.09 -31.21 -2.77
C GLU A 50 -5.56 -31.65 -2.69
N ALA A 51 -6.19 -31.53 -1.52
CA ALA A 51 -7.61 -31.86 -1.32
C ALA A 51 -8.56 -31.04 -2.21
N ARG A 52 -8.12 -29.87 -2.68
CA ARG A 52 -8.86 -28.99 -3.60
C ARG A 52 -8.42 -29.15 -5.06
N GLY A 53 -7.52 -30.09 -5.35
CA GLY A 53 -6.99 -30.34 -6.70
C GLY A 53 -6.05 -29.24 -7.21
N GLY A 54 -5.50 -28.40 -6.34
CA GLY A 54 -4.68 -27.24 -6.70
C GLY A 54 -3.17 -27.51 -6.75
N ALA A 55 -2.72 -28.75 -6.49
CA ALA A 55 -1.30 -29.07 -6.34
C ALA A 55 -0.49 -28.79 -7.62
N GLU A 56 -0.97 -29.27 -8.78
CA GLU A 56 -0.32 -29.02 -10.07
C GLU A 56 -0.27 -27.52 -10.40
N LEU A 57 -1.36 -26.78 -10.16
CA LEU A 57 -1.39 -25.32 -10.36
C LEU A 57 -0.33 -24.61 -9.52
N LEU A 58 -0.22 -24.96 -8.22
CA LEU A 58 0.77 -24.37 -7.33
C LEU A 58 2.20 -24.65 -7.82
N HIS A 59 2.54 -25.91 -8.05
CA HIS A 59 3.92 -26.32 -8.33
C HIS A 59 4.38 -26.01 -9.75
N ASP A 60 3.52 -26.24 -10.74
CA ASP A 60 3.92 -26.15 -12.15
C ASP A 60 3.70 -24.74 -12.73
N VAL A 61 2.76 -23.97 -12.18
CA VAL A 61 2.45 -22.61 -12.65
C VAL A 61 2.88 -21.56 -11.64
N GLU A 62 2.29 -21.53 -10.45
CA GLU A 62 2.47 -20.40 -9.51
C GLU A 62 3.94 -20.23 -9.07
N MET A 63 4.63 -21.33 -8.77
CA MET A 63 6.07 -21.27 -8.42
C MET A 63 6.93 -20.78 -9.59
N GLY A 64 6.55 -21.10 -10.84
CA GLY A 64 7.20 -20.59 -12.06
C GLY A 64 6.97 -19.10 -12.25
N VAL A 65 5.72 -18.67 -12.10
CA VAL A 65 5.32 -17.26 -12.19
C VAL A 65 6.00 -16.44 -11.11
N GLN A 66 6.06 -16.91 -9.86
CA GLN A 66 6.75 -16.21 -8.77
C GLN A 66 8.21 -15.92 -9.13
N ARG A 67 8.94 -16.89 -9.68
CA ARG A 67 10.35 -16.70 -10.11
C ARG A 67 10.45 -15.66 -11.24
N CYS A 68 9.53 -15.71 -12.21
CA CYS A 68 9.46 -14.73 -13.29
C CYS A 68 9.23 -13.31 -12.74
N LEU A 69 8.26 -13.15 -11.82
CA LEU A 69 7.94 -11.87 -11.19
C LEU A 69 9.13 -11.32 -10.40
N ILE A 70 9.86 -12.16 -9.66
CA ILE A 70 11.09 -11.74 -8.97
C ILE A 70 12.13 -11.22 -9.96
N SER A 71 12.30 -11.89 -11.11
CA SER A 71 13.22 -11.44 -12.15
C SER A 71 12.79 -10.11 -12.76
N MET A 72 11.50 -9.96 -13.06
CA MET A 72 10.93 -8.72 -13.60
C MET A 72 11.07 -7.57 -12.61
N ALA A 73 10.77 -7.80 -11.33
CA ALA A 73 10.88 -6.80 -10.28
C ALA A 73 12.33 -6.34 -10.07
N ARG A 74 13.29 -7.27 -10.10
CA ARG A 74 14.73 -6.95 -10.01
C ARG A 74 15.26 -6.21 -11.23
N ALA A 75 14.75 -6.52 -12.42
CA ALA A 75 15.11 -5.81 -13.64
C ALA A 75 14.54 -4.38 -13.64
N GLY A 76 13.34 -4.20 -13.10
CA GLY A 76 12.66 -2.90 -13.08
C GLY A 76 12.24 -2.43 -14.47
N ILE A 77 11.88 -1.16 -14.56
CA ILE A 77 11.57 -0.49 -15.82
C ILE A 77 12.32 0.83 -15.88
N ALA A 78 13.07 1.05 -16.95
CA ALA A 78 13.79 2.30 -17.15
C ALA A 78 12.78 3.43 -17.42
N VAL A 79 13.04 4.59 -16.83
CA VAL A 79 12.24 5.80 -17.02
C VAL A 79 13.17 6.96 -17.37
N ASP A 80 12.72 7.86 -18.23
CA ASP A 80 13.41 9.09 -18.56
C ASP A 80 13.05 10.15 -17.52
N THR A 81 13.97 10.42 -16.60
CA THR A 81 13.74 11.35 -15.48
C THR A 81 13.48 12.77 -15.95
N ASP A 82 14.08 13.21 -17.05
CA ASP A 82 13.92 14.57 -17.56
C ASP A 82 12.49 14.78 -18.08
N ILE A 83 11.91 13.77 -18.72
CA ILE A 83 10.50 13.79 -19.13
C ILE A 83 9.59 13.85 -17.90
N PHE A 84 9.85 13.04 -16.87
CA PHE A 84 9.04 13.03 -15.65
C PHE A 84 9.15 14.35 -14.87
N GLU A 85 10.33 14.97 -14.82
CA GLU A 85 10.53 16.29 -14.22
C GLU A 85 9.79 17.39 -15.00
N GLY A 86 9.82 17.33 -16.33
CA GLY A 86 9.04 18.22 -17.18
C GLY A 86 7.54 18.10 -16.94
N LEU A 87 7.01 16.87 -16.91
CA LEU A 87 5.60 16.60 -16.61
C LEU A 87 5.21 17.06 -15.21
N ARG A 88 6.08 16.82 -14.22
CA ARG A 88 5.88 17.29 -12.84
C ARG A 88 5.75 18.81 -12.80
N SER A 89 6.65 19.54 -13.46
CA SER A 89 6.59 21.01 -13.53
C SER A 89 5.31 21.49 -14.21
N GLU A 90 4.91 20.88 -15.33
CA GLU A 90 3.67 21.24 -16.03
C GLU A 90 2.44 21.05 -15.14
N PHE A 91 2.36 19.92 -14.43
CA PHE A 91 1.25 19.65 -13.52
C PHE A 91 1.23 20.58 -12.32
N ASP A 92 2.39 20.86 -11.72
CA ASP A 92 2.49 21.81 -10.60
C ASP A 92 1.99 23.20 -11.04
N GLU A 93 2.43 23.70 -12.19
CA GLU A 93 1.93 24.97 -12.72
C GLU A 93 0.43 24.97 -12.99
N ARG A 94 -0.11 23.89 -13.55
CA ARG A 94 -1.55 23.76 -13.83
C ARG A 94 -2.37 23.73 -12.54
N VAL A 95 -1.88 23.03 -11.52
CA VAL A 95 -2.51 22.97 -10.19
C VAL A 95 -2.49 24.35 -9.55
N THR A 96 -1.36 25.06 -9.56
CA THR A 96 -1.26 26.41 -9.01
C THR A 96 -2.22 27.37 -9.71
N ARG A 97 -2.24 27.38 -11.06
CA ARG A 97 -3.17 28.24 -11.83
C ARG A 97 -4.63 27.93 -11.51
N ALA A 98 -5.00 26.64 -11.43
CA ALA A 98 -6.36 26.24 -11.09
C ALA A 98 -6.74 26.63 -9.65
N GLN A 99 -5.80 26.51 -8.71
CA GLN A 99 -6.00 26.89 -7.31
C GLN A 99 -6.18 28.40 -7.15
N GLU A 100 -5.38 29.20 -7.83
CA GLU A 100 -5.52 30.66 -7.83
C GLU A 100 -6.86 31.10 -8.43
N ALA A 101 -7.24 30.54 -9.58
CA ALA A 101 -8.54 30.80 -10.20
C ALA A 101 -9.71 30.38 -9.29
N ALA A 102 -9.59 29.26 -8.58
CA ALA A 102 -10.59 28.81 -7.63
C ALA A 102 -10.71 29.75 -6.42
N TRP A 103 -9.58 30.22 -5.87
CA TRP A 103 -9.59 31.19 -4.77
C TRP A 103 -10.13 32.57 -5.19
N GLU A 104 -9.84 33.01 -6.41
CA GLU A 104 -10.40 34.24 -6.97
C GLU A 104 -11.92 34.12 -7.13
N ALA A 105 -12.40 33.03 -7.72
CA ALA A 105 -13.83 32.77 -7.88
C ALA A 105 -14.57 32.60 -6.53
N ALA A 106 -13.91 32.01 -5.53
CA ALA A 106 -14.46 31.84 -4.19
C ALA A 106 -14.41 33.13 -3.33
N GLY A 107 -13.54 34.08 -3.68
CA GLY A 107 -13.29 35.30 -2.91
C GLY A 107 -12.54 35.08 -1.59
N GLU A 108 -12.03 33.86 -1.33
CA GLU A 108 -11.24 33.54 -0.16
C GLU A 108 -10.29 32.36 -0.41
N LYS A 109 -9.25 32.24 0.42
CA LYS A 109 -8.35 31.08 0.41
C LYS A 109 -8.92 29.97 1.30
N ILE A 110 -9.39 28.90 0.68
CA ILE A 110 -9.77 27.64 1.35
C ILE A 110 -8.79 26.51 1.01
N ASN A 111 -8.79 25.49 1.86
CA ASN A 111 -8.18 24.20 1.55
C ASN A 111 -9.08 23.44 0.56
N LEU A 112 -8.67 23.41 -0.72
CA LEU A 112 -9.36 22.72 -1.81
C LEU A 112 -9.37 21.19 -1.65
N SER A 113 -8.52 20.63 -0.79
CA SER A 113 -8.54 19.20 -0.43
C SER A 113 -9.51 18.89 0.71
N SER A 114 -10.13 19.90 1.33
CA SER A 114 -11.11 19.71 2.41
C SER A 114 -12.54 19.72 1.86
N PRO A 115 -13.25 18.57 1.82
CA PRO A 115 -14.64 18.53 1.36
C PRO A 115 -15.55 19.46 2.17
N LYS A 116 -15.30 19.62 3.47
CA LYS A 116 -16.10 20.48 4.36
C LYS A 116 -15.96 21.96 4.01
N GLN A 117 -14.74 22.44 3.70
CA GLN A 117 -14.53 23.84 3.33
C GLN A 117 -15.10 24.13 1.94
N LEU A 118 -14.93 23.22 0.99
CA LEU A 118 -15.55 23.31 -0.33
C LEU A 118 -17.08 23.36 -0.26
N GLN A 119 -17.71 22.53 0.58
CA GLN A 119 -19.15 22.55 0.79
C GLN A 119 -19.65 23.91 1.28
N GLY A 120 -18.95 24.51 2.26
CA GLY A 120 -19.30 25.84 2.77
C GLY A 120 -19.24 26.92 1.69
N VAL A 121 -18.21 26.89 0.84
CA VAL A 121 -18.09 27.85 -0.27
C VAL A 121 -19.17 27.62 -1.34
N LEU A 122 -19.33 26.38 -1.82
CA LEU A 122 -20.23 26.08 -2.94
C LEU A 122 -21.71 26.25 -2.59
N PHE A 123 -22.13 25.77 -1.41
CA PHE A 123 -23.55 25.70 -1.07
C PHE A 123 -24.02 26.79 -0.11
N ASP A 124 -23.16 27.30 0.77
CA ASP A 124 -23.57 28.35 1.71
C ASP A 124 -23.26 29.74 1.16
N LYS A 125 -22.09 29.94 0.50
CA LYS A 125 -21.71 31.26 -0.05
C LYS A 125 -22.18 31.48 -1.48
N LEU A 126 -21.97 30.51 -2.37
CA LEU A 126 -22.30 30.63 -3.80
C LEU A 126 -23.73 30.14 -4.12
N ASP A 127 -24.48 29.68 -3.11
CA ASP A 127 -25.88 29.23 -3.20
C ASP A 127 -26.16 28.26 -4.36
N MET A 128 -25.19 27.38 -4.66
CA MET A 128 -25.33 26.41 -5.74
C MET A 128 -26.34 25.31 -5.38
N PRO A 129 -27.02 24.70 -6.37
CA PRO A 129 -27.98 23.63 -6.10
C PRO A 129 -27.31 22.43 -5.43
N LYS A 130 -27.86 22.00 -4.30
CA LYS A 130 -27.33 20.90 -3.50
C LYS A 130 -27.37 19.59 -4.30
N THR A 131 -26.23 18.93 -4.42
CA THR A 131 -26.10 17.62 -5.08
C THR A 131 -26.52 16.47 -4.15
N ARG A 132 -26.49 15.23 -4.65
CA ARG A 132 -26.80 14.00 -3.92
C ARG A 132 -26.13 13.97 -2.53
N ARG A 133 -26.91 13.76 -1.48
CA ARG A 133 -26.42 13.60 -0.09
C ARG A 133 -25.45 12.43 0.00
N THR A 134 -24.22 12.70 0.41
CA THR A 134 -23.22 11.70 0.83
C THR A 134 -23.15 11.69 2.35
N LYS A 135 -23.11 10.50 2.97
CA LYS A 135 -22.74 10.39 4.38
C LYS A 135 -21.25 10.71 4.47
N SER A 136 -20.90 11.75 5.22
CA SER A 136 -19.53 12.12 5.54
C SER A 136 -19.04 11.39 6.77
#